data_AF-A0A1H2RBI8-F1
#
_entry.id   AF-A0A1H2RBI8-F1
#
_cell.length_a   1.000
_cell.length_b   1.000
_cell.length_c   1.000
_cell.angle_alpha   90.00
_cell.angle_beta   90.00
_cell.angle_gamma   90.00
#
_symmetry.space_group_name_H-M   'P 1'
#
loop_
_entity.id
_entity.type
_entity.pdbx_description
1 polymer ?
#
loop_
_entity_poly.entity_id
_entity_poly.type
_entity_poly.pdbx_seq_one_letter_code
_entity_poly.pdbx_strand_id
1 'polypeptide(L)'
;MFRTASLILLATLAPASAFAATITYQEGGAASLISQNGVASYTTDGADMTGMTVTAAFAGGATETLVFAPTAANSGGATGSLFSIFQTNTTYSNPFQITNLSGTALESLFFDAGAGDTLFDRSNPNSGTPGSSGGRDLIESGTALTGAIVVTYSAAVGVGSAEPVGDLFALMNVDLSGTTGGGLGASESWAFITDTDTLAESGDLTAVPLPASGLLLGAGLVALAASRRRA
;
A
#
# COMPACT_ATOMS: atom_id res chain seq x y z
N MET A 1 -9.04 -46.36 57.43
CA MET A 1 -9.74 -45.10 57.08
C MET A 1 -8.72 -43.99 57.29
N PHE A 2 -8.20 -43.22 56.34
CA PHE A 2 -8.47 -42.94 54.94
C PHE A 2 -7.11 -42.79 54.22
N ARG A 3 -6.98 -43.26 52.96
CA ARG A 3 -5.84 -42.93 52.09
C ARG A 3 -6.31 -41.84 51.14
N THR A 4 -5.85 -40.61 51.36
CA THR A 4 -6.02 -39.50 50.41
C THR A 4 -5.03 -39.67 49.27
N ALA A 5 -5.53 -40.02 48.08
CA ALA A 5 -4.78 -39.97 46.83
C ALA A 5 -4.90 -38.54 46.28
N SER A 6 -3.80 -37.79 46.27
CA SER A 6 -3.74 -36.48 45.63
C SER A 6 -3.60 -36.67 44.12
N LEU A 7 -4.61 -36.22 43.37
CA LEU A 7 -4.60 -36.15 41.92
C LEU A 7 -3.76 -34.93 41.49
N ILE A 8 -2.64 -35.15 40.81
CA ILE A 8 -1.88 -34.06 40.17
C ILE A 8 -2.49 -33.82 38.80
N LEU A 9 -3.22 -32.71 38.65
CA LEU A 9 -3.71 -32.22 37.37
C LEU A 9 -2.55 -31.52 36.65
N LEU A 10 -1.96 -32.21 35.66
CA LEU A 10 -0.94 -31.63 34.80
C LEU A 10 -1.64 -30.80 33.71
N ALA A 11 -1.80 -29.50 33.93
CA ALA A 11 -2.27 -28.58 32.91
C ALA A 11 -1.15 -28.34 31.89
N THR A 12 -1.25 -28.94 30.71
CA THR A 12 -0.39 -28.60 29.58
C THR A 12 -0.82 -27.23 29.06
N LEU A 13 -0.08 -26.18 29.43
CA LEU A 13 -0.11 -24.92 28.70
C LEU A 13 0.45 -25.16 27.30
N ALA A 14 -0.43 -25.28 26.31
CA ALA A 14 -0.04 -25.13 24.92
C ALA A 14 0.34 -23.64 24.70
N PRO A 15 1.50 -23.34 24.12
CA PRO A 15 1.81 -21.97 23.72
C PRO A 15 0.93 -21.61 22.52
N ALA A 16 -0.07 -20.76 22.75
CA ALA A 16 -0.74 -20.04 21.67
C ALA A 16 0.26 -19.04 21.09
N SER A 17 0.93 -19.43 20.02
CA SER A 17 1.78 -18.53 19.24
C SER A 17 0.98 -18.07 18.03
N ALA A 18 0.22 -17.00 18.21
CA ALA A 18 -0.30 -16.24 17.08
C ALA A 18 0.86 -15.41 16.53
N PHE A 19 1.49 -15.87 15.44
CA PHE A 19 2.50 -15.09 14.74
C PHE A 19 1.81 -14.23 13.68
N ALA A 20 1.56 -12.96 13.98
CA ALA A 20 1.19 -11.99 12.94
C ALA A 20 2.35 -11.83 11.93
N ALA A 21 2.03 -11.43 10.70
CA ALA A 21 3.02 -11.20 9.68
C ALA A 21 3.93 -10.03 10.09
N THR A 22 5.21 -10.13 9.75
CA THR A 22 6.12 -8.99 9.83
C THR A 22 5.87 -8.10 8.62
N ILE A 23 5.46 -6.85 8.86
CA ILE A 23 5.28 -5.84 7.80
C ILE A 23 6.55 -5.02 7.68
N THR A 24 7.13 -4.98 6.49
CA THR A 24 8.29 -4.13 6.17
C THR A 24 7.88 -3.04 5.21
N TYR A 25 8.24 -1.80 5.51
CA TYR A 25 7.98 -0.65 4.66
C TYR A 25 9.26 -0.22 3.94
N GLN A 26 9.13 0.12 2.66
CA GLN A 26 10.24 0.65 1.86
C GLN A 26 9.74 1.68 0.85
N GLU A 27 10.64 2.55 0.41
CA GLU A 27 10.40 3.48 -0.69
C GLU A 27 10.93 2.88 -2.00
N GLY A 28 10.13 2.94 -3.05
CA GLY A 28 10.50 2.47 -4.39
C GLY A 28 10.96 3.58 -5.32
N GLY A 29 11.59 3.19 -6.42
CA GLY A 29 12.32 4.11 -7.33
C GLY A 29 11.50 4.78 -8.43
N ALA A 30 10.20 5.04 -8.22
CA ALA A 30 9.41 5.77 -9.21
C ALA A 30 9.75 7.27 -9.19
N ALA A 31 9.48 7.97 -10.31
CA ALA A 31 9.68 9.41 -10.38
C ALA A 31 8.76 10.12 -9.38
N SER A 32 9.32 11.07 -8.63
CA SER A 32 8.54 11.93 -7.75
C SER A 32 7.53 12.77 -8.53
N LEU A 33 6.45 13.14 -7.86
CA LEU A 33 5.38 13.97 -8.41
C LEU A 33 5.26 15.28 -7.63
N ILE A 34 4.64 16.27 -8.25
CA ILE A 34 4.23 17.53 -7.64
C ILE A 34 2.74 17.73 -7.88
N SER A 35 2.02 18.06 -6.82
CA SER A 35 0.71 18.69 -6.86
C SER A 35 0.86 20.20 -6.73
N GLN A 36 0.34 20.99 -7.68
CA GLN A 36 0.46 22.45 -7.61
C GLN A 36 -0.47 23.06 -6.57
N ASN A 37 -1.60 22.40 -6.31
CA ASN A 37 -2.68 22.89 -5.45
C ASN A 37 -2.71 22.21 -4.07
N GLY A 38 -2.00 21.11 -3.91
CA GLY A 38 -1.84 20.39 -2.65
C GLY A 38 -2.99 19.44 -2.31
N VAL A 39 -3.17 19.20 -1.01
CA VAL A 39 -4.19 18.31 -0.45
C VAL A 39 -5.41 19.14 -0.03
N ALA A 40 -6.62 18.74 -0.44
CA ALA A 40 -7.86 19.37 0.00
C ALA A 40 -8.37 18.83 1.33
N SER A 41 -8.18 17.52 1.56
CA SER A 41 -8.74 16.82 2.72
C SER A 41 -7.79 15.72 3.17
N TYR A 42 -7.58 15.66 4.48
CA TYR A 42 -6.94 14.55 5.21
C TYR A 42 -7.98 13.61 5.84
N THR A 43 -9.24 13.73 5.41
CA THR A 43 -10.36 12.91 5.88
C THR A 43 -11.00 12.22 4.68
N THR A 44 -10.21 11.40 4.01
CA THR A 44 -10.61 10.68 2.77
C THR A 44 -11.43 9.44 3.12
N ASP A 45 -12.53 9.24 2.40
CA ASP A 45 -13.34 8.03 2.49
C ASP A 45 -13.40 7.24 1.18
N GLY A 46 -14.14 6.13 1.22
CA GLY A 46 -14.21 5.19 0.10
C GLY A 46 -14.75 5.80 -1.18
N ALA A 47 -15.65 6.78 -1.09
CA ALA A 47 -16.23 7.43 -2.25
C ALA A 47 -15.25 8.42 -2.90
N ASP A 48 -14.37 9.04 -2.12
CA ASP A 48 -13.38 10.00 -2.62
C ASP A 48 -12.33 9.35 -3.53
N MET A 49 -12.05 8.07 -3.35
CA MET A 49 -11.04 7.31 -4.12
C MET A 49 -11.49 6.91 -5.54
N THR A 50 -12.52 7.56 -6.08
CA THR A 50 -13.08 7.23 -7.39
C THR A 50 -12.01 7.37 -8.48
N GLY A 51 -11.81 6.31 -9.26
CA GLY A 51 -10.79 6.28 -10.32
C GLY A 51 -9.46 5.65 -9.91
N MET A 52 -9.21 5.45 -8.60
CA MET A 52 -8.04 4.69 -8.14
C MET A 52 -8.05 3.31 -8.78
N THR A 53 -6.90 2.84 -9.24
CA THR A 53 -6.80 1.48 -9.78
C THR A 53 -6.09 0.54 -8.82
N VAL A 54 -6.55 -0.70 -8.78
CA VAL A 54 -5.95 -1.77 -7.97
C VAL A 54 -5.71 -2.96 -8.89
N THR A 55 -4.45 -3.34 -9.05
CA THR A 55 -4.04 -4.50 -9.85
C THR A 55 -3.59 -5.61 -8.92
N ALA A 56 -4.32 -6.73 -8.91
CA ALA A 56 -3.94 -7.93 -8.19
C ALA A 56 -3.13 -8.87 -9.10
N ALA A 57 -2.10 -9.50 -8.55
CA ALA A 57 -1.40 -10.62 -9.17
C ALA A 57 -1.56 -11.88 -8.32
N PHE A 58 -1.76 -13.01 -9.00
CA PHE A 58 -2.06 -14.29 -8.37
C PHE A 58 -1.02 -15.35 -8.75
N ALA A 59 -0.86 -16.33 -7.87
CA ALA A 59 -0.07 -17.51 -8.13
C ALA A 59 -0.52 -18.17 -9.44
N GLY A 60 0.46 -18.49 -10.30
CA GLY A 60 0.22 -18.96 -11.67
C GLY A 60 0.22 -17.84 -12.72
N GLY A 61 0.39 -16.58 -12.32
CA GLY A 61 0.63 -15.43 -13.21
C GLY A 61 -0.62 -14.75 -13.74
N ALA A 62 -1.80 -15.09 -13.24
CA ALA A 62 -3.03 -14.36 -13.56
C ALA A 62 -3.00 -12.96 -12.91
N THR A 63 -3.60 -11.98 -13.57
CA THR A 63 -3.76 -10.62 -13.03
C THR A 63 -5.17 -10.09 -13.31
N GLU A 64 -5.64 -9.19 -12.45
CA GLU A 64 -6.88 -8.44 -12.67
C GLU A 64 -6.70 -7.01 -12.15
N THR A 65 -7.12 -6.03 -12.95
CA THR A 65 -7.14 -4.62 -12.57
C THR A 65 -8.57 -4.16 -12.38
N LEU A 66 -8.85 -3.59 -11.22
CA LEU A 66 -10.13 -2.98 -10.88
C LEU A 66 -9.98 -1.47 -10.72
N VAL A 67 -11.07 -0.75 -11.03
CA VAL A 67 -11.16 0.70 -10.83
C VAL A 67 -12.15 0.95 -9.71
N PHE A 68 -11.72 1.67 -8.67
CA PHE A 68 -12.56 2.04 -7.54
C PHE A 68 -13.70 2.96 -8.00
N ALA A 69 -14.90 2.69 -7.51
CA ALA A 69 -16.06 3.54 -7.72
C ALA A 69 -16.86 3.69 -6.42
N PRO A 70 -17.67 4.75 -6.26
CA PRO A 70 -18.55 4.90 -5.11
C PRO A 70 -19.59 3.78 -5.09
N THR A 71 -19.75 3.17 -3.93
CA THR A 71 -20.80 2.16 -3.66
C THR A 71 -21.88 2.71 -2.72
N ALA A 72 -21.54 3.74 -1.94
CA ALA A 72 -22.45 4.54 -1.13
C ALA A 72 -21.86 5.95 -0.92
N ALA A 73 -22.54 6.79 -0.13
CA ALA A 73 -22.14 8.19 0.09
C ALA A 73 -20.72 8.37 0.66
N ASN A 74 -20.23 7.39 1.42
CA ASN A 74 -18.92 7.42 2.09
C ASN A 74 -18.18 6.07 1.93
N SER A 75 -18.52 5.33 0.89
CA SER A 75 -17.99 3.99 0.63
C SER A 75 -17.70 3.83 -0.84
N GLY A 76 -16.64 3.11 -1.13
CA GLY A 76 -16.27 2.75 -2.48
C GLY A 76 -15.62 1.39 -2.52
N GLY A 77 -15.40 0.92 -3.74
CA GLY A 77 -14.77 -0.35 -3.98
C GLY A 77 -14.92 -0.80 -5.41
N ALA A 78 -14.54 -2.04 -5.63
CA ALA A 78 -14.73 -2.71 -6.90
C ALA A 78 -14.84 -4.22 -6.66
N THR A 79 -15.59 -4.90 -7.54
CA THR A 79 -15.70 -6.35 -7.54
C THR A 79 -15.40 -6.86 -8.93
N GLY A 80 -14.38 -7.71 -9.01
CA GLY A 80 -13.96 -8.40 -10.22
C GLY A 80 -14.37 -9.86 -10.23
N SER A 81 -13.71 -10.60 -11.11
CA SER A 81 -13.82 -12.04 -11.25
C SER A 81 -12.82 -12.81 -10.39
N LEU A 82 -11.68 -12.20 -10.06
CA LEU A 82 -10.60 -12.81 -9.29
C LEU A 82 -10.48 -12.24 -7.87
N PHE A 83 -10.89 -10.99 -7.65
CA PHE A 83 -10.94 -10.42 -6.30
C PHE A 83 -11.99 -9.30 -6.17
N SER A 84 -12.24 -8.89 -4.93
CA SER A 84 -12.98 -7.67 -4.62
C SER A 84 -12.23 -6.85 -3.58
N ILE A 85 -12.44 -5.53 -3.61
CA ILE A 85 -11.93 -4.58 -2.63
C ILE A 85 -13.00 -3.58 -2.24
N PHE A 86 -13.11 -3.27 -0.94
CA PHE A 86 -14.04 -2.28 -0.41
C PHE A 86 -13.41 -1.44 0.68
N GLN A 87 -13.84 -0.18 0.76
CA GLN A 87 -13.49 0.73 1.84
C GLN A 87 -14.74 1.54 2.21
N THR A 88 -14.98 1.69 3.51
CA THR A 88 -16.14 2.42 4.06
C THR A 88 -15.70 3.37 5.15
N ASN A 89 -16.25 4.59 5.16
CA ASN A 89 -15.88 5.70 6.03
C ASN A 89 -14.40 6.10 5.84
N THR A 90 -13.82 6.80 6.81
CA THR A 90 -12.48 7.40 6.67
C THR A 90 -11.36 6.34 6.68
N THR A 91 -10.38 6.49 5.79
CA THR A 91 -9.25 5.55 5.65
C THR A 91 -8.35 5.49 6.88
N TYR A 92 -8.21 6.59 7.62
CA TYR A 92 -7.37 6.64 8.83
C TYR A 92 -7.72 5.59 9.89
N SER A 93 -9.01 5.21 9.98
CA SER A 93 -9.52 4.33 11.04
C SER A 93 -10.27 3.10 10.55
N ASN A 94 -10.69 3.08 9.29
CA ASN A 94 -11.54 2.02 8.75
C ASN A 94 -10.79 1.21 7.70
N PRO A 95 -10.88 -0.13 7.74
CA PRO A 95 -10.05 -0.98 6.91
C PRO A 95 -10.52 -1.01 5.45
N PHE A 96 -9.56 -1.15 4.57
CA PHE A 96 -9.76 -1.79 3.28
C PHE A 96 -10.02 -3.28 3.53
N GLN A 97 -11.03 -3.82 2.84
CA GLN A 97 -11.39 -5.24 2.87
C GLN A 97 -11.15 -5.84 1.51
N ILE A 98 -10.31 -6.88 1.44
CA ILE A 98 -9.99 -7.60 0.22
C ILE A 98 -10.46 -9.04 0.36
N THR A 99 -11.09 -9.55 -0.69
CA THR A 99 -11.48 -10.96 -0.78
C THR A 99 -10.88 -11.55 -2.05
N ASN A 100 -10.13 -12.65 -1.89
CA ASN A 100 -9.63 -13.43 -3.02
C ASN A 100 -10.75 -14.34 -3.53
N LEU A 101 -11.28 -14.05 -4.72
CA LEU A 101 -12.34 -14.81 -5.39
C LEU A 101 -11.77 -15.85 -6.36
N SER A 102 -10.45 -15.85 -6.56
CA SER A 102 -9.76 -16.77 -7.45
C SER A 102 -9.55 -18.15 -6.81
N GLY A 103 -9.12 -19.11 -7.64
CA GLY A 103 -8.73 -20.46 -7.18
C GLY A 103 -7.27 -20.59 -6.74
N THR A 104 -6.48 -19.51 -6.78
CA THR A 104 -5.05 -19.52 -6.43
C THR A 104 -4.73 -18.41 -5.42
N ALA A 105 -3.53 -18.43 -4.83
CA ALA A 105 -3.15 -17.41 -3.86
C ALA A 105 -3.01 -16.04 -4.53
N LEU A 106 -3.49 -14.98 -3.88
CA LEU A 106 -3.24 -13.60 -4.27
C LEU A 106 -1.88 -13.18 -3.69
N GLU A 107 -0.91 -12.95 -4.57
CA GLU A 107 0.50 -12.74 -4.24
C GLU A 107 0.83 -11.25 -4.04
N SER A 108 0.18 -10.35 -4.79
CA SER A 108 0.42 -8.91 -4.62
C SER A 108 -0.75 -8.04 -5.05
N LEU A 109 -0.73 -6.81 -4.55
CA LEU A 109 -1.65 -5.74 -4.91
C LEU A 109 -0.85 -4.48 -5.24
N PHE A 110 -1.07 -3.94 -6.43
CA PHE A 110 -0.52 -2.66 -6.85
C PHE A 110 -1.65 -1.63 -6.91
N PHE A 111 -1.52 -0.58 -6.11
CA PHE A 111 -2.45 0.54 -6.05
C PHE A 111 -1.85 1.75 -6.78
N ASP A 112 -2.63 2.32 -7.70
CA ASP A 112 -2.39 3.64 -8.29
C ASP A 112 -3.49 4.57 -7.79
N ALA A 113 -3.21 5.22 -6.66
CA ALA A 113 -4.11 6.16 -6.00
C ALA A 113 -4.14 7.51 -6.73
N GLY A 114 -3.02 7.89 -7.37
CA GLY A 114 -2.92 9.12 -8.16
C GLY A 114 -3.93 9.17 -9.30
N ALA A 115 -4.27 8.01 -9.90
CA ALA A 115 -5.34 7.90 -10.89
C ALA A 115 -6.74 8.24 -10.37
N GLY A 116 -6.95 8.20 -9.05
CA GLY A 116 -8.20 8.55 -8.38
C GLY A 116 -8.08 9.76 -7.48
N ASP A 117 -7.16 10.68 -7.80
CA ASP A 117 -6.95 11.93 -7.07
C ASP A 117 -6.70 11.74 -5.56
N THR A 118 -6.13 10.59 -5.20
CA THR A 118 -5.87 10.16 -3.84
C THR A 118 -4.37 9.91 -3.65
N LEU A 119 -3.87 10.15 -2.44
CA LEU A 119 -2.49 9.91 -2.04
C LEU A 119 -2.46 9.03 -0.81
N PHE A 120 -1.52 8.08 -0.72
CA PHE A 120 -1.24 7.38 0.54
C PHE A 120 -0.47 8.29 1.47
N ASP A 121 -0.97 8.50 2.69
CA ASP A 121 -0.28 9.29 3.73
C ASP A 121 0.33 8.36 4.79
N ARG A 122 1.65 8.36 4.85
CA ARG A 122 2.43 7.51 5.75
C ARG A 122 2.59 8.14 7.12
N SER A 123 2.89 7.29 8.11
CA SER A 123 3.25 7.79 9.43
C SER A 123 4.62 8.49 9.41
N ASN A 124 4.62 9.83 9.42
CA ASN A 124 5.82 10.65 9.54
C ASN A 124 5.91 11.26 10.97
N PRO A 125 7.10 11.37 11.60
CA PRO A 125 7.27 12.00 12.91
C PRO A 125 6.75 13.45 13.03
N ASN A 126 6.54 14.15 11.91
CA ASN A 126 5.85 15.44 11.84
C ASN A 126 4.74 15.38 10.79
N SER A 127 3.88 16.39 10.71
CA SER A 127 2.78 16.48 9.71
C SER A 127 3.26 16.72 8.26
N GLY A 128 4.43 16.18 7.92
CA GLY A 128 5.17 16.27 6.65
C GLY A 128 4.74 17.38 5.70
N THR A 129 3.92 17.01 4.73
CA THR A 129 3.46 17.82 3.61
C THR A 129 2.33 18.77 4.04
N PRO A 130 2.37 20.06 3.64
CA PRO A 130 1.29 20.99 3.99
C PRO A 130 -0.08 20.49 3.52
N GLY A 131 -0.99 20.27 4.48
CA GLY A 131 -2.37 19.85 4.21
C GLY A 131 -2.66 18.37 4.50
N SER A 132 -1.65 17.50 4.63
CA SER A 132 -1.85 16.05 4.85
C SER A 132 -2.16 15.65 6.29
N SER A 133 -1.88 16.52 7.28
CA SER A 133 -1.99 16.15 8.70
C SER A 133 -1.03 14.99 9.02
N GLY A 134 -1.42 14.02 9.86
CA GLY A 134 -0.58 12.88 10.22
C GLY A 134 -1.17 11.57 9.73
N GLY A 135 -0.45 10.89 8.85
CA GLY A 135 -0.89 9.65 8.21
C GLY A 135 -0.65 8.36 9.00
N ARG A 136 -0.95 7.25 8.32
CA ARG A 136 -0.86 5.89 8.86
C ARG A 136 -0.29 4.94 7.82
N ASP A 137 0.86 4.36 8.16
CA ASP A 137 1.40 3.21 7.44
C ASP A 137 0.42 2.02 7.48
N LEU A 138 0.39 1.24 6.40
CA LEU A 138 -0.41 0.00 6.31
C LEU A 138 -0.21 -0.91 7.53
N ILE A 139 -1.29 -1.15 8.27
CA ILE A 139 -1.35 -2.14 9.35
C ILE A 139 -2.47 -3.14 9.11
N GLU A 140 -2.27 -4.39 9.51
CA GLU A 140 -3.33 -5.40 9.44
C GLU A 140 -4.49 -5.06 10.40
N SER A 141 -5.70 -5.42 9.98
CA SER A 141 -6.92 -5.29 10.77
C SER A 141 -7.70 -6.61 10.71
N GLY A 142 -8.22 -7.07 11.84
CA GLY A 142 -8.88 -8.38 11.93
C GLY A 142 -7.90 -9.54 12.02
N THR A 143 -8.12 -10.61 11.25
CA THR A 143 -7.25 -11.80 11.27
C THR A 143 -5.96 -11.49 10.51
N ALA A 144 -4.86 -11.37 11.25
CA ALA A 144 -3.54 -11.19 10.68
C ALA A 144 -3.11 -12.43 9.89
N LEU A 145 -2.46 -12.19 8.75
CA LEU A 145 -1.69 -13.19 8.04
C LEU A 145 -0.46 -13.56 8.89
N THR A 146 0.25 -14.61 8.47
CA THR A 146 1.50 -15.04 9.12
C THR A 146 2.63 -15.01 8.09
N GLY A 147 3.90 -14.88 8.51
CA GLY A 147 5.04 -14.78 7.58
C GLY A 147 5.51 -13.33 7.40
N ALA A 148 5.73 -12.89 6.16
CA ALA A 148 6.21 -11.55 5.84
C ALA A 148 5.35 -10.85 4.79
N ILE A 149 5.07 -9.56 5.02
CA ILE A 149 4.42 -8.65 4.06
C ILE A 149 5.41 -7.52 3.78
N VAL A 150 5.58 -7.18 2.51
CA VAL A 150 6.43 -6.04 2.10
C VAL A 150 5.56 -4.98 1.44
N VAL A 151 5.54 -3.78 2.00
CA VAL A 151 4.81 -2.64 1.47
C VAL A 151 5.81 -1.64 0.90
N THR A 152 5.67 -1.34 -0.39
CA THR A 152 6.52 -0.40 -1.11
C THR A 152 5.71 0.80 -1.52
N TYR A 153 6.03 1.97 -0.98
CA TYR A 153 5.44 3.23 -1.40
C TYR A 153 6.32 3.87 -2.47
N SER A 154 5.73 4.48 -3.49
CA SER A 154 6.46 5.01 -4.64
C SER A 154 5.77 6.24 -5.21
N ALA A 155 6.51 6.99 -6.03
CA ALA A 155 6.07 8.27 -6.59
C ALA A 155 5.71 9.25 -5.46
N ALA A 156 6.74 9.59 -4.68
CA ALA A 156 6.61 10.54 -3.58
C ALA A 156 6.10 11.89 -4.09
N VAL A 157 5.19 12.51 -3.36
CA VAL A 157 4.48 13.72 -3.79
C VAL A 157 4.91 14.93 -2.96
N GLY A 158 5.29 16.01 -3.63
CA GLY A 158 5.50 17.33 -3.05
C GLY A 158 4.38 18.30 -3.42
N VAL A 159 4.33 19.46 -2.75
CA VAL A 159 3.29 20.47 -2.97
C VAL A 159 3.88 21.81 -3.40
N GLY A 160 3.36 22.34 -4.50
CA GLY A 160 3.83 23.59 -5.12
C GLY A 160 5.31 23.52 -5.49
N SER A 161 6.13 24.35 -4.86
CA SER A 161 7.59 24.34 -5.05
C SER A 161 8.36 23.54 -3.99
N ALA A 162 7.66 22.87 -3.08
CA ALA A 162 8.29 22.05 -2.06
C ALA A 162 8.56 20.64 -2.60
N GLU A 163 9.77 20.14 -2.35
CA GLU A 163 10.13 18.75 -2.64
C GLU A 163 9.31 17.78 -1.77
N PRO A 164 9.04 16.55 -2.25
CA PRO A 164 8.44 15.51 -1.41
C PRO A 164 9.27 15.27 -0.14
N VAL A 165 8.59 15.14 1.00
CA VAL A 165 9.25 14.94 2.31
C VAL A 165 9.11 13.52 2.86
N GLY A 166 8.60 12.58 2.05
CA GLY A 166 8.56 11.14 2.35
C GLY A 166 7.33 10.66 3.11
N ASP A 167 6.24 11.43 3.11
CA ASP A 167 4.95 11.05 3.72
C ASP A 167 3.86 10.73 2.68
N LEU A 168 3.73 11.54 1.63
CA LEU A 168 2.73 11.34 0.57
C LEU A 168 3.26 10.55 -0.62
N PHE A 169 2.50 9.55 -1.07
CA PHE A 169 2.85 8.70 -2.21
C PHE A 169 1.64 8.39 -3.09
N ALA A 170 1.79 8.49 -4.41
CA ALA A 170 0.70 8.17 -5.34
C ALA A 170 0.55 6.66 -5.60
N LEU A 171 1.60 5.88 -5.34
CA LEU A 171 1.65 4.45 -5.63
C LEU A 171 1.97 3.64 -4.39
N MET A 172 1.32 2.49 -4.23
CA MET A 172 1.63 1.51 -3.18
C MET A 172 1.60 0.09 -3.76
N ASN A 173 2.64 -0.69 -3.52
CA ASN A 173 2.66 -2.13 -3.80
C ASN A 173 2.70 -2.92 -2.49
N VAL A 174 1.76 -3.83 -2.32
CA VAL A 174 1.71 -4.77 -1.19
C VAL A 174 2.07 -6.15 -1.71
N ASP A 175 3.21 -6.68 -1.29
CA ASP A 175 3.68 -8.02 -1.60
C ASP A 175 3.36 -8.96 -0.44
N LEU A 176 2.52 -9.96 -0.74
CA LEU A 176 2.06 -11.01 0.18
C LEU A 176 2.75 -12.35 -0.11
N SER A 177 3.61 -12.46 -1.12
CA SER A 177 4.25 -13.73 -1.49
C SER A 177 5.16 -14.31 -0.38
N GLY A 178 5.59 -13.46 0.56
CA GLY A 178 6.35 -13.84 1.75
C GLY A 178 5.50 -14.38 2.91
N THR A 179 4.17 -14.38 2.80
CA THR A 179 3.30 -14.93 3.85
C THR A 179 3.34 -16.46 3.86
N THR A 180 2.97 -17.07 4.99
CA THR A 180 2.79 -18.51 5.06
C THR A 180 1.66 -18.92 4.12
N GLY A 181 2.00 -19.70 3.09
CA GLY A 181 1.05 -20.04 2.02
C GLY A 181 1.30 -19.30 0.71
N GLY A 182 2.22 -18.33 0.70
CA GLY A 182 2.66 -17.62 -0.50
C GLY A 182 1.68 -16.54 -1.00
N GLY A 183 0.82 -16.01 -0.13
CA GLY A 183 -0.19 -15.03 -0.48
C GLY A 183 -1.46 -15.17 0.36
N LEU A 184 -2.50 -14.43 0.00
CA LEU A 184 -3.85 -14.61 0.55
C LEU A 184 -4.52 -15.81 -0.16
N GLY A 185 -4.93 -16.83 0.59
CA GLY A 185 -5.46 -18.07 0.04
C GLY A 185 -6.76 -17.91 -0.74
N ALA A 186 -7.11 -18.93 -1.53
CA ALA A 186 -8.34 -18.96 -2.29
C ALA A 186 -9.57 -18.85 -1.37
N SER A 187 -10.52 -17.97 -1.72
CA SER A 187 -11.71 -17.66 -0.91
C SER A 187 -11.44 -17.04 0.47
N GLU A 188 -10.20 -16.65 0.76
CA GLU A 188 -9.86 -15.95 2.00
C GLU A 188 -10.11 -14.45 1.86
N SER A 189 -10.25 -13.79 3.01
CA SER A 189 -10.34 -12.34 3.10
C SER A 189 -9.28 -11.78 4.03
N TRP A 190 -8.78 -10.61 3.69
CA TRP A 190 -7.79 -9.88 4.45
C TRP A 190 -8.23 -8.42 4.57
N ALA A 191 -7.90 -7.82 5.71
CA ALA A 191 -8.22 -6.43 5.95
C ALA A 191 -6.99 -5.69 6.49
N PHE A 192 -6.82 -4.46 6.04
CA PHE A 192 -5.75 -3.59 6.49
C PHE A 192 -6.22 -2.14 6.54
N ILE A 193 -5.58 -1.34 7.36
CA ILE A 193 -5.80 0.11 7.45
C ILE A 193 -4.55 0.77 6.93
N THR A 194 -4.70 1.69 5.98
CA THR A 194 -3.69 2.64 5.56
C THR A 194 -4.39 3.98 5.39
N ASP A 195 -3.70 5.09 5.70
CA ASP A 195 -4.32 6.40 5.50
C ASP A 195 -4.17 6.89 4.08
N THR A 196 -5.12 7.73 3.68
CA THR A 196 -5.12 8.38 2.38
C THR A 196 -5.65 9.81 2.47
N ASP A 197 -5.15 10.65 1.58
CA ASP A 197 -5.50 12.06 1.42
C ASP A 197 -6.06 12.33 0.04
N THR A 198 -6.92 13.34 -0.08
CA THR A 198 -7.54 13.73 -1.36
C THR A 198 -6.85 14.97 -1.91
N LEU A 199 -6.48 14.94 -3.20
CA LEU A 199 -5.94 16.11 -3.90
C LEU A 199 -6.92 17.28 -3.92
N ALA A 200 -6.38 18.49 -3.93
CA ALA A 200 -7.18 19.70 -4.02
C ALA A 200 -7.80 19.92 -5.40
N GLU A 201 -7.10 19.48 -6.46
CA GLU A 201 -7.59 19.55 -7.83
C GLU A 201 -7.39 18.20 -8.54
N SER A 202 -8.40 17.79 -9.30
CA SER A 202 -8.36 16.54 -10.06
C SER A 202 -7.31 16.62 -11.17
N GLY A 203 -6.47 15.58 -11.28
CA GLY A 203 -5.40 15.50 -12.26
C GLY A 203 -4.21 16.43 -12.01
N ASP A 204 -4.04 16.92 -10.78
CA ASP A 204 -3.00 17.88 -10.40
C ASP A 204 -1.59 17.27 -10.22
N LEU A 205 -1.44 15.95 -10.42
CA LEU A 205 -0.15 15.29 -10.31
C LEU A 205 0.68 15.43 -11.58
N THR A 206 1.86 16.01 -11.44
CA THR A 206 2.83 16.14 -12.52
C THR A 206 4.17 15.55 -12.13
N ALA A 207 4.82 14.83 -13.05
CA ALA A 207 6.12 14.24 -12.77
C ALA A 207 7.22 15.30 -12.67
N VAL A 208 8.06 15.19 -11.65
CA VAL A 208 9.27 16.00 -11.50
C VAL A 208 10.30 15.52 -12.54
N PRO A 209 10.74 16.38 -13.47
CA PRO A 209 11.78 16.01 -14.41
C PRO A 209 13.08 15.68 -13.66
N LEU A 210 13.74 14.58 -14.03
CA LEU A 210 15.08 14.29 -13.53
C LEU A 210 16.00 15.48 -13.82
N PRO A 211 16.86 15.90 -12.87
CA PRO A 211 17.80 16.99 -13.10
C PRO A 211 18.63 16.73 -14.36
N ALA A 212 18.70 17.71 -15.26
CA ALA A 212 19.48 17.60 -16.50
C ALA A 212 20.97 17.27 -16.25
N SER A 213 21.47 17.57 -15.06
CA SER A 213 22.80 17.19 -14.60
C SER A 213 23.00 15.67 -14.55
N GLY A 214 21.98 14.88 -14.20
CA GLY A 214 22.03 13.42 -14.23
C GLY A 214 22.15 12.88 -15.66
N LEU A 215 21.40 13.48 -16.59
CA LEU A 215 21.48 13.15 -18.01
C LEU A 215 22.87 13.48 -18.58
N LEU A 216 23.43 14.64 -18.24
CA LEU A 216 24.77 15.07 -18.65
C LEU A 216 25.87 14.18 -18.06
N LEU A 217 25.73 13.78 -16.78
CA LEU A 217 26.66 12.85 -16.15
C LEU A 217 26.61 11.48 -16.83
N GLY A 218 25.42 10.95 -17.08
CA GLY A 218 25.22 9.69 -17.80
C GLY A 218 25.81 9.75 -19.22
N ALA A 219 25.51 10.80 -19.98
CA ALA A 219 26.06 11.02 -21.31
C ALA A 219 27.60 11.17 -21.28
N GLY A 220 28.13 11.88 -20.29
CA GLY A 220 29.57 12.04 -20.08
C GLY A 220 30.29 10.72 -19.80
N LEU A 221 29.71 9.87 -18.95
CA LEU A 221 30.25 8.54 -18.65
C LEU A 221 30.20 7.61 -19.87
N VAL A 222 29.12 7.65 -20.66
CA VAL A 222 29.01 6.89 -21.91
C VAL A 222 30.06 7.37 -22.92
N ALA A 223 30.24 8.68 -23.07
CA ALA A 223 31.24 9.26 -23.96
C ALA A 223 32.68 8.86 -23.54
N LEU A 224 32.99 8.87 -22.24
CA LEU A 224 34.28 8.40 -21.72
C LEU A 224 34.50 6.89 -21.94
N ALA A 225 33.47 6.07 -21.74
CA ALA A 225 33.56 4.63 -21.98
C ALA A 225 33.75 4.33 -23.47
N ALA A 226 33.08 5.08 -24.34
CA ALA A 226 33.21 4.95 -25.79
C ALA A 226 34.59 5.42 -26.30
N SER A 227 35.17 6.47 -25.72
CA SER A 227 36.51 6.96 -26.10
C SER A 227 37.62 5.98 -25.70
N ARG A 228 37.49 5.31 -24.55
CA ARG A 228 38.44 4.27 -24.11
C ARG A 228 38.44 3.00 -24.95
N ARG A 229 37.36 2.69 -25.68
CA ARG A 229 37.31 1.53 -26.59
C ARG A 229 37.92 1.78 -27.97
N ARG A 230 38.24 3.05 -28.27
CA ARG A 230 38.82 3.47 -29.56
C ARG A 230 40.32 3.80 -29.47
N ALA A 231 40.89 3.79 -28.26
CA ALA A 231 42.32 3.87 -28.00
C ALA A 231 42.88 2.47 -27.78
#